data_AF-A0AAD4SYK6-F1
#
_entry.id   AF-A0AAD4SYK6-F1
#
_cell.length_a   1.000
_cell.length_b   1.000
_cell.length_c   1.000
_cell.angle_alpha   90.00
_cell.angle_beta   90.00
_cell.angle_gamma   90.00
#
_symmetry.space_group_name_H-M   'P 1'
#
loop_
_entity.id
_entity.type
_entity.pdbx_description
1 polymer ?
#
loop_
_entity_poly.entity_id
_entity_poly.type
_entity_poly.pdbx_seq_one_letter_code
_entity_poly.pdbx_strand_id
1 'polypeptide(L)'
;MSSVVLSMVDRIMVSSFQSLHTWFQGSESSPFVAAHGMILWNLLEQNPESGKNFHDSMANDSCLLMSVILNEGKGVFNNLKSLVDVGGGTGTTAHAVVGAFPHLNCMVLDLPNVVAEGLLM
;
A
#
# COMPACT_ATOMS: atom_id res chain seq x y z
N MET A 1 -4.44 -13.45 -12.85
CA MET A 1 -3.73 -12.19 -13.14
C MET A 1 -3.25 -11.64 -11.82
N SER A 2 -2.00 -11.16 -11.74
CA SER A 2 -1.49 -10.52 -10.51
C SER A 2 -2.40 -9.35 -10.11
N SER A 3 -2.74 -9.22 -8.82
CA SER A 3 -3.61 -8.16 -8.31
C SER A 3 -3.04 -6.76 -8.61
N VAL A 4 -1.73 -6.62 -8.68
CA VAL A 4 -1.03 -5.39 -9.12
C VAL A 4 -1.35 -5.01 -10.54
N VAL A 5 -1.39 -5.99 -11.43
CA VAL A 5 -1.71 -5.72 -12.82
C VAL A 5 -3.13 -5.16 -12.90
N LEU A 6 -4.08 -5.72 -12.12
CA LEU A 6 -5.44 -5.21 -12.05
C LEU A 6 -5.50 -3.79 -11.51
N SER A 7 -4.77 -3.46 -10.44
CA SER A 7 -4.70 -2.10 -9.92
C SER A 7 -4.07 -1.11 -10.89
N MET A 8 -3.02 -1.50 -11.62
CA MET A 8 -2.32 -0.62 -12.57
C MET A 8 -3.09 -0.37 -13.87
N VAL A 9 -3.92 -1.34 -14.29
CA VAL A 9 -4.80 -1.18 -15.47
C VAL A 9 -6.19 -0.66 -15.11
N ASP A 10 -6.47 -0.43 -13.83
CA ASP A 10 -7.70 0.23 -13.39
C ASP A 10 -7.80 1.62 -14.01
N ARG A 11 -9.03 2.03 -14.35
CA ARG A 11 -9.28 3.32 -15.01
C ARG A 11 -8.73 4.51 -14.22
N ILE A 12 -8.75 4.45 -12.89
CA ILE A 12 -8.24 5.50 -12.01
C ILE A 12 -6.73 5.67 -12.21
N MET A 13 -5.98 4.57 -12.28
CA MET A 13 -4.54 4.61 -12.48
C MET A 13 -4.18 4.98 -13.92
N VAL A 14 -4.86 4.40 -14.91
CA VAL A 14 -4.58 4.65 -16.33
C VAL A 14 -4.84 6.11 -16.72
N SER A 15 -5.94 6.71 -16.27
CA SER A 15 -6.26 8.12 -16.54
C SER A 15 -5.22 9.10 -15.97
N SER A 16 -4.56 8.73 -14.87
CA SER A 16 -3.45 9.50 -14.31
C SER A 16 -2.25 9.52 -15.25
N PHE A 17 -1.92 8.38 -15.87
CA PHE A 17 -0.85 8.32 -16.88
C PHE A 17 -1.20 9.11 -18.15
N GLN A 18 -2.48 9.09 -18.55
CA GLN A 18 -2.94 9.87 -19.71
C GLN A 18 -2.89 11.39 -19.46
N SER A 19 -2.94 11.82 -18.20
CA SER A 19 -2.92 13.22 -17.80
C SER A 19 -1.51 13.80 -17.63
N LEU A 20 -0.45 13.05 -17.97
CA LEU A 20 0.94 13.51 -17.89
C LEU A 20 1.17 14.82 -18.65
N HIS A 21 0.66 14.93 -19.88
CA HIS A 21 0.79 16.15 -20.69
C HIS A 21 0.15 17.36 -19.99
N THR A 22 -1.08 17.19 -19.50
CA THR A 22 -1.82 18.23 -18.78
C THR A 22 -1.08 18.64 -17.50
N TRP A 23 -0.56 17.66 -16.76
CA TRP A 23 0.22 17.92 -15.55
C TRP A 23 1.50 18.71 -15.83
N PHE A 24 2.26 18.37 -16.88
CA PHE A 24 3.47 19.11 -17.25
C PHE A 24 3.21 20.59 -17.60
N GLN A 25 2.00 20.92 -18.06
CA GLN A 25 1.59 22.29 -18.40
C GLN A 25 0.88 23.00 -17.24
N GLY A 26 0.47 22.25 -16.22
CA GLY A 26 -0.28 22.74 -15.08
C GLY A 26 0.59 23.07 -13.87
N SER A 27 -0.08 23.35 -12.76
CA SER A 27 0.51 23.61 -11.45
C SER A 27 0.13 22.56 -10.40
N GLU A 28 -0.52 21.47 -10.83
CA GLU A 28 -0.97 20.42 -9.92
C GLU A 28 0.23 19.62 -9.39
N SER A 29 0.06 19.06 -8.19
CA SER A 29 1.14 18.36 -7.49
C SER A 29 1.53 17.02 -8.12
N SER A 30 0.63 16.39 -8.89
CA SER A 30 0.88 15.11 -9.56
C SER A 30 -0.03 14.90 -10.77
N PRO A 31 0.31 13.97 -11.69
CA PRO A 31 -0.58 13.55 -12.78
C PRO A 31 -1.92 13.00 -12.29
N PHE A 32 -1.92 12.37 -11.12
CA PHE A 32 -3.15 11.87 -10.49
C PHE A 32 -4.09 13.01 -10.12
N VAL A 33 -3.57 14.05 -9.47
CA VAL A 33 -4.36 15.24 -9.11
C VAL A 33 -4.82 15.98 -10.37
N ALA A 34 -3.97 16.07 -11.40
CA ALA A 34 -4.36 16.65 -12.69
C ALA A 34 -5.51 15.88 -13.38
N ALA A 35 -5.58 14.56 -13.21
CA ALA A 35 -6.63 13.71 -13.78
C ALA A 35 -7.94 13.75 -12.98
N HIS A 36 -7.84 13.78 -11.65
CA HIS A 36 -8.96 13.48 -10.75
C HIS A 36 -9.39 14.64 -9.85
N GLY A 37 -8.61 15.73 -9.80
CA GLY A 37 -8.85 16.89 -8.95
C GLY A 37 -8.68 16.62 -7.44
N MET A 38 -8.21 15.43 -7.06
CA MET A 38 -7.97 15.02 -5.69
C MET A 38 -6.80 14.04 -5.62
N ILE A 39 -6.24 13.84 -4.42
CA ILE A 39 -5.18 12.86 -4.20
C ILE A 39 -5.74 11.43 -4.20
N LEU A 40 -4.87 10.46 -4.49
CA LEU A 40 -5.21 9.03 -4.58
C LEU A 40 -5.99 8.53 -3.36
N TRP A 41 -5.52 8.83 -2.15
CA TRP A 41 -6.10 8.31 -0.91
C TRP A 41 -7.58 8.71 -0.75
N ASN A 42 -7.90 9.99 -1.01
CA ASN A 42 -9.28 10.48 -0.94
C ASN A 42 -10.18 9.82 -2.00
N LEU A 43 -9.61 9.51 -3.17
CA LEU A 43 -10.36 8.85 -4.24
C LEU A 43 -10.65 7.39 -3.89
N LEU A 44 -9.65 6.66 -3.35
CA LEU A 44 -9.83 5.28 -2.92
C LEU A 44 -10.85 5.16 -1.78
N GLU A 45 -10.87 6.12 -0.85
CA GLU A 45 -11.89 6.20 0.21
C GLU A 45 -13.30 6.39 -0.36
N GLN A 46 -13.45 7.22 -1.41
CA GLN A 46 -14.73 7.45 -2.08
C GLN A 46 -15.16 6.29 -3.01
N ASN A 47 -14.24 5.39 -3.39
CA ASN A 47 -14.48 4.31 -4.33
C ASN A 47 -14.07 2.96 -3.71
N PRO A 48 -14.93 2.35 -2.87
CA PRO A 48 -14.57 1.16 -2.09
C PRO A 48 -14.10 -0.04 -2.92
N GLU A 49 -14.61 -0.24 -4.14
CA GLU A 49 -14.16 -1.32 -5.03
C GLU A 49 -12.69 -1.13 -5.45
N SER A 50 -12.35 0.07 -5.90
CA SER A 50 -10.99 0.43 -6.29
C SER A 50 -10.05 0.47 -5.08
N GLY A 51 -10.53 0.97 -3.94
CA GLY A 51 -9.82 0.92 -2.66
C GLY A 51 -9.48 -0.50 -2.25
N LYS A 52 -10.46 -1.41 -2.23
CA LYS A 52 -10.25 -2.83 -1.95
C LYS A 52 -9.25 -3.47 -2.92
N ASN A 53 -9.41 -3.24 -4.23
CA ASN A 53 -8.49 -3.77 -5.23
C ASN A 53 -7.05 -3.28 -5.00
N PHE A 54 -6.88 -2.01 -4.64
CA PHE A 54 -5.58 -1.44 -4.30
C PHE A 54 -4.98 -2.09 -3.05
N HIS A 55 -5.75 -2.21 -1.95
CA HIS A 55 -5.27 -2.84 -0.71
C HIS A 55 -4.92 -4.32 -0.91
N ASP A 56 -5.77 -5.09 -1.60
CA ASP A 56 -5.51 -6.50 -1.93
C ASP A 56 -4.26 -6.65 -2.80
N SER A 57 -4.04 -5.72 -3.73
CA SER A 57 -2.82 -5.65 -4.53
C SER A 57 -1.59 -5.45 -3.67
N MET A 58 -1.60 -4.43 -2.80
CA MET A 58 -0.48 -4.13 -1.90
C MET A 58 -0.18 -5.28 -0.94
N ALA A 59 -1.20 -5.94 -0.40
CA ALA A 59 -1.05 -7.09 0.48
C ALA A 59 -0.39 -8.28 -0.23
N ASN A 60 -0.84 -8.62 -1.44
CA ASN A 60 -0.27 -9.73 -2.21
C ASN A 60 1.22 -9.50 -2.53
N ASP A 61 1.54 -8.30 -3.02
CA ASP A 61 2.92 -7.93 -3.31
C ASP A 61 3.80 -7.92 -2.05
N SER A 62 3.27 -7.40 -0.94
CA SER A 62 3.99 -7.38 0.33
C SER A 62 4.30 -8.80 0.81
N CYS A 63 3.38 -9.74 0.65
CA CYS A 63 3.60 -11.15 0.99
C CYS A 63 4.79 -11.74 0.20
N LEU A 64 4.82 -11.49 -1.12
CA LEU A 64 5.92 -11.92 -1.98
C LEU A 64 7.25 -11.26 -1.57
N LEU A 65 7.28 -9.94 -1.42
CA LEU A 65 8.48 -9.19 -1.06
C LEU A 65 9.01 -9.58 0.32
N MET A 66 8.13 -9.77 1.29
CA MET A 66 8.53 -10.19 2.63
C MET A 66 9.12 -11.59 2.65
N SER A 67 8.69 -12.51 1.78
CA SER A 67 9.33 -13.82 1.65
C SER A 67 10.81 -13.70 1.27
N VAL A 68 11.15 -12.76 0.37
CA VAL A 68 12.53 -12.49 -0.05
C VAL A 68 13.30 -11.78 1.06
N ILE A 69 12.71 -10.74 1.65
CA ILE A 69 13.34 -9.96 2.73
C ILE A 69 13.65 -10.85 3.95
N LEU A 70 12.74 -11.75 4.34
CA LEU A 70 12.96 -12.67 5.45
C LEU A 70 13.94 -13.79 5.12
N ASN A 71 14.14 -14.11 3.85
CA ASN A 71 15.15 -15.08 3.43
C ASN A 71 16.56 -14.45 3.41
N GLU A 72 16.69 -13.27 2.80
CA GLU A 72 17.99 -12.67 2.47
C GLU A 72 18.39 -11.52 3.41
N GLY A 73 17.41 -10.77 3.90
CA GLY A 73 17.60 -9.51 4.63
C GLY A 73 17.24 -9.58 6.12
N LYS A 74 16.89 -10.75 6.66
CA LYS A 74 16.34 -10.91 8.02
C LYS A 74 17.19 -10.30 9.15
N GLY A 75 18.49 -10.12 8.89
CA GLY A 75 19.43 -9.48 9.82
C GLY A 75 19.01 -8.07 10.25
N VAL A 76 18.27 -7.33 9.42
CA VAL A 76 17.80 -5.97 9.77
C VAL A 76 16.84 -5.95 10.96
N PHE A 77 16.17 -7.07 11.24
CA PHE A 77 15.23 -7.20 12.36
C PHE A 77 15.87 -7.79 13.62
N ASN A 78 17.10 -8.32 13.52
CA ASN A 78 17.77 -8.94 14.66
C ASN A 78 18.01 -7.90 15.76
N ASN A 79 17.52 -8.19 16.97
CA ASN A 79 17.62 -7.37 18.18
C ASN A 79 16.70 -6.14 18.24
N LEU A 80 15.80 -5.96 17.27
CA LEU A 80 14.74 -4.98 17.44
C LEU A 80 13.78 -5.45 18.55
N LYS A 81 13.31 -4.51 19.37
CA LYS A 81 12.26 -4.76 20.39
C LYS A 81 10.89 -4.32 19.93
N SER A 82 10.85 -3.29 19.09
CA SER A 82 9.61 -2.75 18.54
C SER A 82 9.83 -2.26 17.11
N LEU A 83 8.78 -2.34 16.30
CA LEU A 83 8.73 -1.84 14.92
C LEU A 83 7.38 -1.15 14.68
N VAL A 84 7.39 -0.02 14.00
CA VAL A 84 6.17 0.63 13.49
C VAL A 84 6.19 0.59 11.98
N ASP A 85 5.19 -0.07 11.38
CA ASP A 85 4.96 -0.16 9.95
C ASP A 85 4.06 1.02 9.51
N VAL A 86 4.70 2.09 9.04
CA VAL A 86 4.04 3.35 8.67
C VAL A 86 3.58 3.27 7.21
N GLY A 87 2.28 3.45 6.97
CA GLY A 87 1.67 3.12 5.69
C GLY A 87 1.56 1.61 5.48
N GLY A 88 1.46 0.83 6.57
CA GLY A 88 1.49 -0.63 6.54
C GLY A 88 0.23 -1.29 5.97
N GLY A 89 -0.76 -0.51 5.54
CA GLY A 89 -1.99 -0.97 4.93
C GLY A 89 -2.77 -1.89 5.87
N THR A 90 -3.13 -3.06 5.35
CA THR A 90 -3.82 -4.12 6.11
C THR A 90 -2.87 -4.93 7.02
N GLY A 91 -1.61 -4.50 7.16
CA GLY A 91 -0.66 -5.08 8.10
C GLY A 91 0.04 -6.36 7.63
N THR A 92 -0.02 -6.69 6.32
CA THR A 92 0.60 -7.91 5.79
C THR A 92 2.12 -7.97 6.09
N THR A 93 2.81 -6.84 5.95
CA THR A 93 4.24 -6.73 6.25
C THR A 93 4.51 -6.97 7.74
N ALA A 94 3.84 -6.22 8.62
CA ALA A 94 3.92 -6.39 10.07
C ALA A 94 3.65 -7.85 10.51
N HIS A 95 2.62 -8.48 9.94
CA HIS A 95 2.27 -9.88 10.24
C HIS A 95 3.39 -10.85 9.85
N ALA A 96 3.98 -10.68 8.67
CA ALA A 96 5.11 -11.51 8.24
C ALA A 96 6.33 -11.34 9.16
N VAL A 97 6.63 -10.11 9.60
CA VAL A 97 7.73 -9.84 10.53
C VAL A 97 7.48 -10.50 11.88
N VAL A 98 6.30 -10.33 12.48
CA VAL A 98 5.98 -10.95 13.79
C VAL A 98 5.99 -12.48 13.71
N GLY A 99 5.54 -13.05 12.58
CA GLY A 99 5.62 -14.48 12.34
C GLY A 99 7.07 -15.02 12.33
N ALA A 100 8.02 -14.25 11.80
CA ALA A 100 9.43 -14.62 11.79
C ALA A 100 10.18 -14.24 13.09
N PHE A 101 9.73 -13.19 13.78
CA PHE A 101 10.36 -12.63 14.98
C PHE A 101 9.33 -12.44 16.10
N PRO A 102 8.90 -13.50 16.80
CA PRO A 102 7.81 -13.42 17.78
C PRO A 102 8.10 -12.54 19.01
N HIS A 103 9.37 -12.16 19.22
CA HIS A 103 9.78 -11.25 20.29
C HIS A 103 9.59 -9.77 19.94
N LEU A 104 9.33 -9.46 18.67
CA LEU A 104 9.19 -8.10 18.18
C LEU A 104 7.76 -7.62 18.38
N ASN A 105 7.60 -6.49 19.08
CA ASN A 105 6.31 -5.80 19.12
C ASN A 105 6.13 -4.96 17.84
N CYS A 106 5.21 -5.34 16.97
CA CYS A 106 4.95 -4.61 15.73
C CYS A 106 3.61 -3.87 15.79
N MET A 107 3.61 -2.60 15.40
CA MET A 107 2.43 -1.75 15.28
C MET A 107 2.26 -1.30 13.83
N VAL A 108 1.04 -1.36 13.32
CA VAL A 108 0.69 -0.82 12.00
C VAL A 108 0.10 0.57 12.18
N LEU A 109 0.60 1.54 11.44
CA LEU A 109 0.08 2.90 11.39
C LEU A 109 -0.38 3.22 9.97
N ASP A 110 -1.66 3.48 9.79
CA ASP A 110 -2.23 3.88 8.50
C ASP A 110 -3.43 4.84 8.70
N LEU A 111 -4.06 5.25 7.60
CA LEU A 111 -5.27 6.05 7.60
C LEU A 111 -6.41 5.33 8.35
N PRO A 112 -7.31 6.06 9.04
CA PRO A 112 -8.35 5.45 9.85
C PRO A 112 -9.24 4.44 9.10
N ASN A 113 -9.61 4.75 7.84
CA ASN A 113 -10.41 3.88 7.00
C ASN A 113 -9.68 2.59 6.62
N VAL A 114 -8.36 2.64 6.43
CA VAL A 114 -7.53 1.48 6.08
C VAL A 114 -7.35 0.56 7.27
N VAL A 115 -7.06 1.11 8.45
CA VAL A 115 -6.92 0.33 9.69
C VAL A 115 -8.25 -0.34 10.06
N ALA A 116 -9.39 0.33 9.82
CA ALA A 116 -10.71 -0.24 10.05
C ALA A 116 -10.98 -1.50 9.20
N GLU A 117 -10.45 -1.56 7.98
CA GLU A 117 -10.52 -2.76 7.11
C GLU A 117 -9.54 -3.86 7.56
N GLY A 118 -8.35 -3.48 8.06
CA GLY A 118 -7.30 -4.40 8.49
C GLY A 118 -7.54 -5.10 9.84
N LEU A 119 -8.40 -4.57 10.71
CA LEU A 119 -8.70 -5.12 12.05
C LEU A 119 -9.49 -6.44 12.05
N LEU A 120 -9.79 -7.02 10.88
CA LEU A 120 -10.55 -8.27 10.73
C LEU A 120 -9.67 -9.52 10.49
N MET A 121 -8.34 -9.43 10.62
CA MET A 121 -7.41 -10.57 10.54
C MET A 121 -6.68 -10.86 11.84
#